data_AF-G2E4Z4-F1
#
_entry.id   AF-G2E4Z4-F1
#
_cell.length_a   1.000
_cell.length_b   1.000
_cell.length_c   1.000
_cell.angle_alpha   90.00
_cell.angle_beta   90.00
_cell.angle_gamma   90.00
#
_symmetry.space_group_name_H-M   'P 1'
#
loop_
_entity.id
_entity.type
_entity.pdbx_description
1 polymer ?
#
loop_
_entity_poly.entity_id
_entity_poly.type
_entity_poly.pdbx_seq_one_letter_code
_entity_poly.pdbx_strand_id
1 'polypeptide(L)'
;MGASSLFVPAPASNWWPADLGAPSATGSQNNVRYAYYFANARRLAVETFGQVWIYDTLDHQIGGFLQQQGGGGSILFTSQYGTVNLSSLPVVSIDGRTPPCQISSAPAPAPKPALSTPSSEHDVFAAIARLVALHGKGILTDDEYARKKSELLSRL
;
A
#
# COMPACT_ATOMS: atom_id res chain seq x y z
N MET A 1 6.86 13.03 47.98
CA MET A 1 6.02 12.84 46.78
C MET A 1 6.91 12.96 45.57
N GLY A 2 7.44 11.87 45.03
CA GLY A 2 8.35 11.94 43.89
C GLY A 2 8.78 10.55 43.45
N ALA A 3 8.81 10.35 42.14
CA ALA A 3 9.01 9.11 41.40
C ALA A 3 7.78 8.18 41.34
N SER A 4 7.01 8.35 40.26
CA SER A 4 6.24 7.25 39.68
C SER A 4 6.64 7.13 38.21
N SER A 5 7.77 6.44 38.05
CA SER A 5 8.12 5.57 36.95
C SER A 5 7.90 6.09 35.53
N LEU A 6 8.99 6.69 35.04
CA LEU A 6 9.45 6.76 33.66
C LEU A 6 9.56 5.37 32.99
N PHE A 7 8.51 4.54 33.06
CA PHE A 7 8.33 3.44 32.12
C PHE A 7 7.90 4.05 30.79
N VAL A 8 8.85 4.72 30.13
CA VAL A 8 8.88 4.79 28.68
C VAL A 8 9.21 3.36 28.27
N PRO A 9 8.26 2.52 27.80
CA PRO A 9 8.66 1.35 27.05
C PRO A 9 9.63 1.88 25.99
N ALA A 10 10.85 1.32 25.93
CA ALA A 10 11.83 1.64 24.90
C ALA A 10 11.05 1.83 23.59
N PRO A 11 11.20 2.97 22.88
CA PRO A 11 10.35 3.24 21.73
C PRO A 11 10.53 2.05 20.82
N ALA A 12 9.50 1.22 20.70
CA ALA A 12 9.44 0.22 19.66
C ALA A 12 9.60 1.05 18.41
N SER A 13 10.82 1.06 17.85
CA SER A 13 11.28 1.92 16.75
C SER A 13 10.08 2.28 15.90
N ASN A 14 9.55 3.50 16.05
CA ASN A 14 8.22 3.83 15.54
C ASN A 14 8.17 3.36 14.09
N TRP A 15 7.33 2.38 13.81
CA TRP A 15 7.22 1.81 12.46
C TRP A 15 6.63 2.85 11.50
N TRP A 16 6.06 3.92 12.03
CA TRP A 16 5.65 5.09 11.30
C TRP A 16 6.74 6.18 11.30
N PRO A 17 6.84 6.99 10.23
CA PRO A 17 7.83 8.06 10.15
C PRO A 17 7.66 9.06 11.30
N ALA A 18 8.79 9.46 11.90
CA ALA A 18 8.82 10.41 13.01
C ALA A 18 8.22 11.78 12.65
N ASP A 19 8.21 12.13 11.36
CA ASP A 19 7.60 13.35 10.82
C ASP A 19 6.10 13.49 11.14
N LEU A 20 5.38 12.36 11.27
CA LEU A 20 3.95 12.36 11.60
C LEU A 20 3.67 12.70 13.07
N GLY A 21 4.67 12.58 13.94
CA GLY A 21 4.56 12.85 15.37
C GLY A 21 3.75 11.79 16.13
N ALA A 22 2.92 12.25 17.07
CA ALA A 22 2.11 11.39 17.93
C ALA A 22 0.77 11.03 17.26
N PRO A 23 0.41 9.74 17.17
CA PRO A 23 -0.87 9.32 16.61
C PRO A 23 -2.03 9.69 17.54
N SER A 24 -3.14 10.13 16.95
CA SER A 24 -4.42 10.39 17.62
C SER A 24 -5.12 9.10 18.03
N ALA A 25 -5.00 8.05 17.23
CA ALA A 25 -5.49 6.72 17.55
C ALA A 25 -4.55 5.65 16.98
N THR A 26 -4.33 4.56 17.69
CA THR A 26 -3.56 3.42 17.21
C THR A 26 -4.29 2.14 17.54
N GLY A 27 -3.97 1.08 16.80
CA GLY A 27 -4.36 -0.25 17.21
C GLY A 27 -3.70 -1.32 16.36
N SER A 28 -3.82 -2.55 16.82
CA SER A 28 -3.20 -3.72 16.22
C SER A 28 -4.13 -4.93 16.35
N GLN A 29 -4.33 -5.64 15.25
CA GLN A 29 -5.16 -6.84 15.21
C GLN A 29 -4.52 -7.84 14.25
N ASN A 30 -4.33 -9.08 14.72
CA ASN A 30 -3.58 -10.12 14.02
C ASN A 30 -2.16 -9.63 13.64
N ASN A 31 -1.88 -9.50 12.35
CA ASN A 31 -0.61 -9.05 11.79
C ASN A 31 -0.73 -7.70 11.08
N VAL A 32 -1.78 -6.94 11.42
CA VAL A 32 -2.05 -5.60 10.89
C VAL A 32 -2.07 -4.62 12.05
N ARG A 33 -1.33 -3.54 11.92
CA ARG A 33 -1.35 -2.43 12.86
C ARG A 33 -1.62 -1.14 12.11
N TYR A 34 -2.29 -0.20 12.75
CA TYR A 34 -2.57 1.11 12.20
C TYR A 34 -2.28 2.20 13.22
N ALA A 35 -1.93 3.36 12.71
CA ALA A 35 -1.71 4.57 13.46
C ALA A 35 -2.30 5.74 12.68
N TYR A 36 -3.19 6.47 13.34
CA TYR A 36 -4.00 7.51 12.74
C TYR A 36 -3.60 8.87 13.30
N TYR A 37 -3.29 9.82 12.42
CA TYR A 37 -2.71 11.14 12.72
C TYR A 37 -3.64 12.26 12.26
N PHE A 38 -4.86 12.32 12.82
CA PHE A 38 -5.83 13.36 12.45
C PHE A 38 -5.35 14.77 12.77
N ALA A 39 -4.79 14.95 13.97
CA ALA A 39 -4.46 16.27 14.50
C ALA A 39 -3.39 17.02 13.66
N ASN A 40 -2.47 16.28 13.03
CA ASN A 40 -1.36 16.87 12.28
C ASN A 40 -1.63 16.92 10.77
N ALA A 41 -1.98 15.78 10.17
CA ALA A 41 -1.91 15.63 8.72
C ALA A 41 -3.06 14.82 8.10
N ARG A 42 -4.04 14.36 8.90
CA ARG A 42 -5.13 13.47 8.43
C ARG A 42 -4.57 12.26 7.67
N ARG A 43 -3.54 11.66 8.26
CA ARG A 43 -2.81 10.52 7.71
C ARG A 43 -3.17 9.26 8.49
N LEU A 44 -3.21 8.14 7.79
CA LEU A 44 -3.38 6.82 8.36
C LEU A 44 -2.19 5.95 7.93
N ALA A 45 -1.29 5.68 8.85
CA ALA A 45 -0.27 4.66 8.66
C ALA A 45 -0.89 3.29 8.96
N VAL A 46 -0.68 2.31 8.10
CA VAL A 46 -1.10 0.92 8.25
C VAL A 46 0.09 0.04 7.92
N GLU A 47 0.57 -0.75 8.87
CA GLU A 47 1.57 -1.78 8.58
C GLU A 47 0.87 -3.12 8.44
N THR A 48 1.09 -3.77 7.31
CA THR A 48 0.58 -5.11 6.99
C THR A 48 1.72 -5.95 6.43
N PHE A 49 1.89 -7.16 6.95
CA PHE A 49 2.98 -8.07 6.55
C PHE A 49 4.39 -7.42 6.60
N GLY A 50 4.61 -6.47 7.51
CA GLY A 50 5.88 -5.74 7.65
C GLY A 50 6.08 -4.59 6.65
N GLN A 51 5.13 -4.32 5.76
CA GLN A 51 5.14 -3.14 4.87
C GLN A 51 4.29 -2.04 5.48
N VAL A 52 4.84 -0.82 5.56
CA VAL A 52 4.13 0.35 6.08
C VAL A 52 3.47 1.12 4.95
N TRP A 53 2.19 1.42 5.07
CA TRP A 53 1.41 2.14 4.06
C TRP A 53 0.82 3.37 4.70
N ILE A 54 1.09 4.55 4.16
CA ILE A 54 0.54 5.83 4.61
C ILE A 54 -0.56 6.20 3.64
N TYR A 55 -1.78 6.31 4.14
CA TYR A 55 -2.96 6.73 3.43
C TYR A 55 -3.37 8.13 3.86
N ASP A 56 -4.04 8.84 2.97
CA ASP A 56 -4.74 10.09 3.27
C ASP A 56 -6.18 9.72 3.65
N THR A 57 -6.63 10.16 4.83
CA THR A 57 -8.00 9.88 5.28
C THR A 57 -8.99 10.95 4.86
N LEU A 58 -8.55 11.97 4.12
CA LEU A 58 -9.31 13.15 3.71
C LEU A 58 -10.01 13.84 4.90
N ASP A 59 -11.31 13.60 5.06
CA ASP A 59 -12.13 14.11 6.16
C ASP A 59 -12.64 12.99 7.08
N HIS A 60 -12.30 11.73 6.78
CA HIS A 60 -12.71 10.58 7.56
C HIS A 60 -11.91 10.50 8.86
N GLN A 61 -12.60 10.70 9.98
CA GLN A 61 -12.08 10.46 11.32
C GLN A 61 -12.16 8.99 11.66
N ILE A 62 -11.02 8.31 11.57
CA ILE A 62 -10.94 6.87 11.84
C ILE A 62 -10.91 6.64 13.35
N GLY A 63 -11.96 6.01 13.88
CA GLY A 63 -12.07 5.63 15.30
C GLY A 63 -11.68 4.18 15.59
N GLY A 64 -11.61 3.34 14.56
CA GLY A 64 -11.29 1.92 14.70
C GLY A 64 -11.28 1.21 13.34
N PHE A 65 -10.93 -0.07 13.35
CA PHE A 65 -10.89 -0.92 12.17
C PHE A 65 -11.38 -2.33 12.48
N LEU A 66 -11.95 -2.97 11.47
CA LEU A 66 -12.38 -4.35 11.48
C LEU A 66 -11.74 -5.05 10.28
N GLN A 67 -10.98 -6.11 10.55
CA GLN A 67 -10.50 -6.98 9.49
C GLN A 67 -11.61 -7.96 9.11
N GLN A 68 -11.97 -8.01 7.83
CA GLN A 68 -12.95 -8.98 7.35
C GLN A 68 -12.33 -10.39 7.37
N GLN A 69 -12.74 -11.21 8.35
CA GLN A 69 -12.35 -12.62 8.45
C GLN A 69 -13.12 -13.46 7.41
N GLY A 70 -12.66 -13.42 6.15
CA GLY A 70 -13.21 -14.28 5.10
C GLY A 70 -12.60 -13.97 3.73
N GLY A 71 -11.85 -14.95 3.18
CA GLY A 71 -11.42 -15.10 1.78
C GLY A 71 -10.56 -14.01 1.10
N GLY A 72 -10.78 -12.73 1.41
CA GLY A 72 -10.28 -11.58 0.66
C GLY A 72 -9.70 -10.45 1.50
N GLY A 73 -9.40 -10.69 2.79
CA GLY A 73 -8.50 -9.87 3.61
C GLY A 73 -8.72 -8.35 3.61
N SER A 74 -9.94 -7.86 3.37
CA SER A 74 -10.20 -6.42 3.31
C SER A 74 -10.29 -5.82 4.71
N ILE A 75 -9.63 -4.68 4.90
CA ILE A 75 -9.63 -3.93 6.14
C ILE A 75 -10.66 -2.80 6.00
N LEU A 76 -11.68 -2.82 6.85
CA LEU A 76 -12.69 -1.76 6.92
C LEU A 76 -12.40 -0.90 8.14
N PHE A 77 -12.39 0.40 7.94
CA PHE A 77 -12.27 1.38 9.01
C PHE A 77 -13.63 1.96 9.34
N THR A 78 -13.85 2.28 10.61
CA THR A 78 -15.06 2.97 11.05
C THR A 78 -14.77 4.46 11.16
N SER A 79 -15.49 5.25 10.38
CA SER A 79 -15.47 6.70 10.34
C SER A 79 -16.78 7.27 10.89
N GLN A 80 -16.81 8.56 11.23
CA GLN A 80 -18.04 9.29 11.57
C GLN A 80 -19.11 9.23 10.47
N TYR A 81 -18.70 8.95 9.23
CA TYR A 81 -19.59 8.82 8.07
C TYR A 81 -20.02 7.37 7.78
N GLY A 82 -19.54 6.39 8.55
CA GLY A 82 -19.78 4.96 8.31
C GLY A 82 -18.48 4.19 8.06
N THR A 83 -18.57 3.04 7.40
CA THR A 83 -17.39 2.21 7.11
C THR A 83 -16.68 2.64 5.84
N VAL A 84 -15.37 2.83 5.91
CA VAL A 84 -14.49 3.15 4.77
C VAL A 84 -13.53 2.00 4.53
N ASN A 85 -13.44 1.53 3.28
CA ASN A 85 -12.52 0.46 2.92
C ASN A 85 -11.10 1.03 2.76
N LEU A 86 -10.09 0.36 3.29
CA LEU A 86 -8.68 0.75 3.14
C LEU A 86 -8.29 0.96 1.67
N SER A 87 -8.75 0.09 0.77
CA SER A 87 -8.45 0.17 -0.66
C SER A 87 -9.11 1.35 -1.35
N SER A 88 -10.07 2.01 -0.70
CA SER A 88 -10.70 3.24 -1.20
C SER A 88 -9.93 4.50 -0.80
N LEU A 89 -9.00 4.40 0.16
CA LEU A 89 -8.22 5.56 0.61
C LEU A 89 -7.03 5.81 -0.33
N PRO A 90 -6.74 7.08 -0.65
CA PRO A 90 -5.56 7.43 -1.44
C PRO A 90 -4.29 7.08 -0.68
N VAL A 91 -3.38 6.36 -1.34
CA VAL A 91 -2.05 6.03 -0.80
C VAL A 91 -1.12 7.24 -1.00
N VAL A 92 -0.56 7.73 0.09
CA VAL A 92 0.41 8.84 0.12
C VAL A 92 1.84 8.34 0.03
N SER A 93 2.17 7.25 0.75
CA SER A 93 3.52 6.71 0.80
C SER A 93 3.51 5.24 1.19
N ILE A 94 4.49 4.47 0.72
CA ILE A 94 4.64 3.04 1.01
C ILE A 94 6.08 2.82 1.45
N ASP A 95 6.27 2.37 2.68
CA ASP A 95 7.57 2.07 3.30
C ASP A 95 8.51 3.28 3.34
N GLY A 96 7.92 4.47 3.51
CA GLY A 96 8.66 5.74 3.43
C GLY A 96 9.08 6.15 2.02
N ARG A 97 8.77 5.34 0.99
CA ARG A 97 8.90 5.71 -0.42
C ARG A 97 7.56 6.22 -0.91
N THR A 98 7.51 7.50 -1.27
CA THR A 98 6.39 8.03 -2.06
C THR A 98 6.27 7.15 -3.32
N PRO A 99 5.11 6.56 -3.62
CA PRO A 99 4.92 5.83 -4.85
C PRO A 99 5.33 6.73 -6.03
N PRO A 100 5.97 6.21 -7.09
CA PRO A 100 6.56 6.99 -8.17
C PRO A 100 5.54 7.71 -9.10
N CYS A 101 4.35 8.06 -8.60
CA CYS A 101 3.36 8.83 -9.34
C CYS A 101 2.84 9.97 -8.47
N GLN A 102 3.62 11.06 -8.37
CA GLN A 102 3.15 12.45 -8.31
C GLN A 102 4.37 13.39 -8.16
N ILE A 103 5.17 13.44 -9.22
CA ILE A 103 6.06 14.59 -9.45
C ILE A 103 5.15 15.68 -10.02
N SER A 104 4.62 16.53 -9.14
CA SER A 104 3.99 17.79 -9.56
C SER A 104 5.05 18.62 -10.27
N SER A 105 5.03 18.52 -11.59
CA SER A 105 5.68 19.45 -12.49
C SER A 105 4.96 20.80 -12.31
N ALA A 106 5.70 21.82 -11.88
CA ALA A 106 5.23 23.20 -11.91
C ALA A 106 4.84 23.62 -13.36
N PRO A 107 3.91 24.56 -13.56
CA PRO A 107 3.29 24.80 -14.87
C PRO A 107 4.27 25.48 -15.83
N ALA A 108 4.54 24.85 -16.96
CA ALA A 108 5.08 25.48 -18.16
C ALA A 108 4.21 25.05 -19.36
N PRO A 109 3.92 25.96 -20.31
CA PRO A 109 2.75 25.89 -21.16
C PRO A 109 2.81 24.76 -22.20
N ALA A 110 1.64 24.14 -22.46
CA ALA A 110 1.38 23.16 -23.51
C ALA A 110 1.82 23.69 -24.90
N PRO A 111 2.21 22.84 -25.89
CA PRO A 111 1.27 21.91 -26.52
C PRO A 111 1.86 20.59 -27.09
N LYS A 112 1.17 19.45 -26.92
CA LYS A 112 0.62 18.61 -28.01
C LYS A 112 0.14 17.22 -27.51
N PRO A 113 -0.82 16.61 -28.23
CA PRO A 113 -1.53 15.41 -27.78
C PRO A 113 -0.70 14.15 -28.01
N ALA A 114 -0.57 13.32 -26.97
CA ALA A 114 -0.19 11.93 -27.13
C ALA A 114 -1.36 11.05 -26.68
N LEU A 115 -2.10 10.55 -27.66
CA LEU A 115 -2.85 9.31 -27.52
C LEU A 115 -1.89 8.23 -26.99
N SER A 116 -2.30 7.46 -25.97
CA SER A 116 -1.88 6.06 -25.78
C SER A 116 -2.67 5.42 -24.63
N THR A 117 -3.72 4.68 -24.97
CA THR A 117 -3.99 3.35 -24.39
C THR A 117 -3.65 2.33 -25.50
N PRO A 118 -3.32 1.04 -25.25
CA PRO A 118 -3.24 0.29 -23.98
C PRO A 118 -1.88 -0.43 -23.77
N SER A 119 -1.33 -0.45 -22.55
CA SER A 119 -0.03 -1.12 -22.28
C SER A 119 -0.09 -2.64 -22.05
N SER A 120 -1.24 -3.29 -22.26
CA SER A 120 -1.41 -4.71 -21.93
C SER A 120 -0.57 -5.66 -22.79
N GLU A 121 -0.32 -5.33 -24.06
CA GLU A 121 0.51 -6.16 -24.95
C GLU A 121 1.99 -6.14 -24.52
N HIS A 122 2.50 -4.98 -24.09
CA HIS A 122 3.88 -4.84 -23.63
C HIS A 122 4.13 -5.61 -22.32
N ASP A 123 3.14 -5.65 -21.42
CA ASP A 123 3.17 -6.47 -20.22
C ASP A 123 3.17 -7.98 -20.51
N VAL A 124 2.47 -8.42 -21.57
CA VAL A 124 2.47 -9.82 -22.02
C VAL A 124 3.87 -10.25 -22.49
N PHE A 125 4.54 -9.44 -23.33
CA PHE A 125 5.91 -9.75 -23.76
C PHE A 125 6.91 -9.73 -22.59
N ALA A 126 6.76 -8.79 -21.65
CA ALA A 126 7.58 -8.74 -20.44
C ALA A 126 7.35 -9.96 -19.51
N ALA A 127 6.12 -10.48 -19.45
CA ALA A 127 5.79 -11.70 -18.70
C ALA A 127 6.38 -12.97 -19.35
N ILE A 128 6.34 -13.07 -20.69
CA ILE A 128 6.98 -14.16 -21.43
C ILE A 128 8.49 -14.18 -21.18
N ALA A 129 9.15 -13.01 -21.17
CA ALA A 129 10.58 -12.91 -20.88
C ALA A 129 10.92 -13.38 -19.45
N ARG A 130 10.08 -13.06 -18.46
CA ARG A 130 10.24 -13.54 -17.07
C ARG A 130 10.08 -15.06 -16.96
N LEU A 131 9.13 -15.66 -17.69
CA LEU A 131 8.94 -17.11 -17.71
C LEU A 131 10.14 -17.84 -18.31
N VAL A 132 10.75 -17.30 -19.38
CA VAL A 132 11.98 -17.86 -19.97
C VAL A 132 13.13 -17.86 -18.97
N ALA A 133 13.32 -16.76 -18.24
CA ALA A 133 14.36 -16.65 -17.23
C ALA A 133 14.15 -17.62 -16.04
N LEU A 134 12.90 -17.89 -15.67
CA LEU A 134 12.56 -18.85 -14.61
C LEU A 134 12.74 -20.31 -15.08
N HIS A 135 12.37 -20.62 -16.33
CA HIS A 135 12.58 -21.93 -16.94
C HIS A 135 14.07 -22.26 -17.12
N GLY A 136 14.88 -21.30 -17.60
CA GLY A 136 16.33 -21.48 -17.71
C GLY A 136 17.04 -21.66 -16.36
N LYS A 137 16.41 -21.23 -15.26
CA LYS A 137 16.86 -21.48 -13.88
C LYS A 137 16.38 -22.83 -13.32
N GLY A 138 15.59 -23.60 -14.07
CA GLY A 138 15.02 -24.88 -13.63
C GLY A 138 13.94 -24.75 -12.55
N ILE A 139 13.37 -23.56 -12.35
CA ILE A 139 12.33 -23.29 -11.34
C ILE A 139 10.95 -23.71 -11.85
N LEU A 140 10.76 -23.69 -13.18
CA LEU A 140 9.57 -24.18 -13.85
C LEU A 140 9.91 -25.42 -14.67
N THR A 141 8.97 -26.37 -14.73
CA THR A 141 9.03 -27.50 -15.66
C THR A 141 8.63 -27.08 -17.08
N ASP A 142 9.05 -27.86 -18.09
CA ASP A 142 8.78 -27.57 -19.51
C ASP A 142 7.26 -27.49 -19.80
N ASP A 143 6.46 -28.37 -19.21
CA ASP A 143 4.99 -28.38 -19.35
C ASP A 143 4.34 -27.10 -18.81
N GLU A 144 4.77 -26.64 -17.62
CA GLU A 144 4.26 -25.41 -17.02
C GLU A 144 4.65 -24.17 -17.81
N TYR A 145 5.86 -24.13 -18.35
CA TYR A 145 6.32 -23.06 -19.23
C TYR A 145 5.49 -22.98 -20.50
N ALA A 146 5.27 -24.11 -21.19
CA ALA A 146 4.50 -24.18 -22.43
C ALA A 146 3.05 -23.71 -22.21
N ARG A 147 2.42 -24.15 -21.12
CA ARG A 147 1.04 -23.79 -20.76
C ARG A 147 0.88 -22.30 -20.43
N LYS A 148 1.80 -21.74 -19.64
CA LYS A 148 1.81 -20.30 -19.28
C LYS A 148 2.10 -19.41 -20.49
N LYS A 149 3.00 -19.82 -21.37
CA LYS A 149 3.33 -19.08 -22.60
C LYS A 149 2.14 -19.01 -23.56
N SER A 150 1.43 -20.12 -23.72
CA SER A 150 0.23 -20.18 -24.58
C SER A 150 -0.91 -19.29 -24.05
N GLU A 151 -1.13 -19.28 -22.73
CA GLU A 151 -2.13 -18.42 -22.09
C GLU A 151 -1.81 -16.93 -22.29
N LEU A 152 -0.54 -16.55 -22.15
CA LEU A 152 -0.07 -15.18 -22.36
C LEU A 152 -0.19 -14.76 -23.82
N LEU A 153 0.19 -15.62 -24.77
CA LEU A 153 0.04 -15.37 -26.20
C LEU A 153 -1.44 -15.31 -26.64
N SER A 154 -2.33 -16.06 -26.01
CA SER A 154 -3.77 -16.04 -26.30
C SER A 154 -4.47 -14.75 -25.84
N ARG A 155 -3.77 -13.93 -25.06
CA ARG A 155 -4.25 -12.66 -24.51
C ARG A 155 -3.84 -11.46 -25.38
N LEU A 156 -3.13 -11.72 -26.47
CA LEU A 156 -2.84 -10.82 -27.59
C LEU A 156 -3.94 -10.97 -28.65
#